data_AF-X1MPJ2-F1
#
_entry.id   AF-X1MPJ2-F1
#
_cell.length_a   1.000
_cell.length_b   1.000
_cell.length_c   1.000
_cell.angle_alpha   90.00
_cell.angle_beta   90.00
_cell.angle_gamma   90.00
#
_symmetry.space_group_name_H-M   'P 1'
#
loop_
_entity.id
_entity.type
_entity.pdbx_description
1 polymer ?
#
loop_
_entity_poly.entity_id
_entity_poly.type
_entity_poly.pdbx_seq_one_letter_code
_entity_poly.pdbx_strand_id
1 'polypeptide(L)'
;MDFDWGEIGKTLSYLIPVIIFILFNVFFRKRQEQKRRLGVVRSLLSEINYNQKLMEAFLFQWQAKKFKTGNWKRNRDKMDYIDHGLRTTLAGAYDIAEEFNKEIDAAKKHKSAGYLASIQVDRLKEPLANSKQGLEEWLQLNKDRKEPVKEGSDSAS
;
A
#
# COMPACT_ATOMS: atom_id res chain seq x y z
N MET A 1 -27.50 -19.07 -50.42
CA MET A 1 -26.51 -18.12 -49.89
C MET A 1 -25.36 -18.96 -49.39
N ASP A 2 -24.31 -19.08 -50.20
CA ASP A 2 -23.15 -19.90 -49.85
C ASP A 2 -22.22 -19.06 -48.99
N PHE A 3 -22.15 -19.40 -47.70
CA PHE A 3 -21.28 -18.70 -46.75
C PHE A 3 -19.84 -19.11 -47.05
N ASP A 4 -19.01 -18.18 -47.54
CA ASP A 4 -17.61 -18.46 -47.87
C ASP A 4 -16.75 -18.52 -46.60
N TRP A 5 -16.74 -19.71 -45.99
CA TRP A 5 -15.98 -20.02 -44.79
C TRP A 5 -14.46 -19.86 -44.96
N GLY A 6 -13.94 -19.88 -46.20
CA GLY A 6 -12.51 -19.78 -46.51
C GLY A 6 -11.95 -18.36 -46.33
N GLU A 7 -12.68 -17.36 -46.83
CA GLU A 7 -12.31 -15.94 -46.62
C GLU A 7 -12.52 -15.49 -45.18
N ILE A 8 -13.59 -15.98 -44.55
CA ILE A 8 -13.87 -15.72 -43.12
C ILE A 8 -12.75 -16.31 -42.25
N GLY A 9 -12.29 -17.53 -42.54
CA GLY A 9 -11.19 -18.18 -41.83
C GLY A 9 -9.85 -17.43 -41.94
N LYS A 10 -9.50 -16.91 -43.13
CA LYS A 10 -8.30 -16.08 -43.32
C LYS A 10 -8.38 -14.76 -42.56
N THR A 11 -9.53 -14.09 -42.60
CA THR A 11 -9.72 -12.82 -41.89
C THR A 11 -9.66 -13.02 -40.37
N LEU A 12 -10.29 -14.08 -39.86
CA LEU A 12 -10.20 -14.46 -38.45
C LEU A 12 -8.78 -14.81 -38.02
N SER A 13 -8.01 -15.52 -38.86
CA SER A 13 -6.60 -15.83 -38.63
C SER A 13 -5.75 -14.57 -38.35
N TYR A 14 -5.96 -13.49 -39.10
CA TYR A 14 -5.29 -12.21 -38.86
C TYR A 14 -5.79 -11.45 -37.63
N LEU A 15 -7.05 -11.66 -37.23
CA LEU A 15 -7.65 -11.00 -36.06
C LEU A 15 -7.27 -11.67 -34.73
N ILE A 16 -7.03 -12.99 -34.72
CA ILE A 16 -6.62 -13.74 -33.53
C ILE A 16 -5.41 -13.10 -32.79
N PRO A 17 -4.27 -12.77 -33.44
CA PRO A 17 -3.15 -12.18 -32.73
C PRO A 17 -3.47 -10.78 -32.16
N VAL A 18 -4.31 -10.00 -32.84
CA VAL A 18 -4.75 -8.68 -32.36
C VAL A 18 -5.62 -8.82 -31.11
N ILE A 19 -6.56 -9.76 -31.12
CA ILE A 19 -7.42 -10.05 -29.96
C ILE A 19 -6.58 -10.54 -28.78
N ILE A 20 -5.63 -11.47 -29.00
CA ILE A 20 -4.70 -11.95 -27.97
C ILE A 20 -3.88 -10.78 -27.41
N PHE A 21 -3.37 -9.90 -28.26
CA PHE A 21 -2.60 -8.73 -27.83
C PHE A 21 -3.42 -7.78 -26.96
N ILE A 22 -4.66 -7.50 -27.33
CA ILE A 22 -5.58 -6.66 -26.54
C ILE A 22 -5.86 -7.31 -25.18
N LEU A 23 -6.21 -8.59 -25.15
CA LEU A 23 -6.48 -9.33 -23.90
C LEU A 23 -5.25 -9.35 -23.00
N PHE A 24 -4.06 -9.58 -23.56
CA PHE A 24 -2.80 -9.54 -22.83
C PHE A 24 -2.52 -8.15 -22.25
N ASN A 25 -2.70 -7.09 -23.03
CA ASN A 25 -2.48 -5.71 -22.59
C ASN A 25 -3.43 -5.32 -21.44
N VAL A 26 -4.74 -5.60 -21.59
CA VAL A 26 -5.74 -5.34 -20.55
C VAL A 26 -5.40 -6.10 -19.27
N PHE A 27 -5.03 -7.38 -19.38
CA PHE A 27 -4.65 -8.20 -18.24
C PHE A 27 -3.36 -7.70 -17.56
N PHE A 28 -2.35 -7.37 -18.35
CA PHE A 28 -1.06 -6.90 -17.85
C PHE A 28 -1.20 -5.54 -17.14
N ARG A 29 -2.00 -4.63 -17.70
CA ARG A 29 -2.32 -3.34 -17.07
C ARG A 29 -2.99 -3.52 -15.72
N LYS A 30 -4.01 -4.38 -15.63
CA LYS A 30 -4.69 -4.70 -14.35
C LYS A 30 -3.71 -5.26 -13.32
N ARG A 31 -2.75 -6.10 -13.73
CA ARG A 31 -1.69 -6.62 -12.84
C ARG A 31 -0.73 -5.55 -12.36
N GLN A 32 -0.31 -4.64 -13.22
CA GLN A 32 0.58 -3.55 -12.84
C GLN A 32 -0.06 -2.64 -11.79
N GLU A 33 -1.34 -2.31 -11.94
CA GLU A 33 -2.09 -1.52 -10.96
C GLU A 33 -2.13 -2.23 -9.59
N GLN A 34 -2.42 -3.54 -9.57
CA GLN A 34 -2.40 -4.33 -8.33
C GLN A 34 -1.01 -4.36 -7.68
N LYS A 35 0.06 -4.59 -8.45
CA LYS A 35 1.44 -4.55 -7.93
C LYS A 35 1.77 -3.18 -7.34
N ARG A 36 1.33 -2.09 -7.97
CA ARG A 36 1.51 -0.73 -7.45
C ARG A 36 0.77 -0.52 -6.14
N ARG A 37 -0.50 -0.94 -6.03
CA ARG A 37 -1.31 -0.87 -4.80
C ARG A 37 -0.66 -1.64 -3.65
N LEU A 38 -0.24 -2.88 -3.91
CA LEU A 38 0.51 -3.70 -2.95
C LEU A 38 1.82 -3.02 -2.52
N GLY A 39 2.54 -2.42 -3.46
CA GLY A 39 3.77 -1.68 -3.20
C GLY A 39 3.56 -0.50 -2.25
N VAL A 40 2.51 0.31 -2.49
CA VAL A 40 2.15 1.42 -1.61
C VAL A 40 1.82 0.93 -0.20
N VAL A 41 0.99 -0.11 -0.07
CA VAL A 41 0.60 -0.65 1.24
C VAL A 41 1.79 -1.20 2.00
N ARG A 42 2.69 -1.94 1.34
CA ARG A 42 3.95 -2.40 1.95
C ARG A 42 4.85 -1.25 2.38
N SER A 43 4.90 -0.18 1.59
CA SER A 43 5.67 1.02 1.93
C SER A 43 5.13 1.72 3.18
N LEU A 44 3.80 1.79 3.32
CA LEU A 44 3.15 2.34 4.52
C LEU A 44 3.37 1.44 5.73
N LEU A 45 3.23 0.12 5.57
CA LEU A 45 3.48 -0.84 6.63
C LEU A 45 4.94 -0.77 7.13
N SER A 46 5.91 -0.63 6.23
CA SER A 46 7.31 -0.41 6.60
C SER A 46 7.51 0.90 7.37
N GLU A 47 6.83 1.97 6.94
CA GLU A 47 6.86 3.27 7.61
C GLU A 47 6.25 3.22 9.02
N ILE A 48 5.09 2.56 9.18
CA ILE A 48 4.45 2.33 10.48
C ILE A 48 5.35 1.52 11.42
N ASN A 49 5.93 0.42 10.94
CA ASN A 49 6.87 -0.37 11.75
C ASN A 49 8.09 0.45 12.19
N TYR A 50 8.60 1.33 11.32
CA TYR A 50 9.67 2.26 11.69
C TYR A 50 9.20 3.25 12.77
N ASN A 51 8.02 3.83 12.61
CA ASN A 51 7.45 4.78 13.57
C ASN A 51 7.14 4.14 14.92
N GLN A 52 6.70 2.88 14.96
CA GLN A 52 6.51 2.13 16.22
C GLN A 52 7.83 1.97 16.97
N LYS A 53 8.90 1.52 16.28
CA LYS A 53 10.24 1.42 16.90
C LYS A 53 10.77 2.77 17.37
N LEU A 54 10.49 3.83 16.61
CA LEU A 54 10.89 5.18 16.99
C LEU A 54 10.13 5.68 18.22
N MET A 55 8.82 5.44 18.28
CA MET A 55 7.99 5.74 19.45
C MET A 55 8.52 5.02 20.69
N GLU A 56 8.82 3.72 20.58
CA GLU A 56 9.44 2.96 21.68
C GLU A 56 10.77 3.59 22.12
N ALA A 57 11.66 3.90 21.19
CA ALA A 57 12.94 4.57 21.49
C ALA A 57 12.75 5.96 22.12
N PHE A 58 11.68 6.67 21.78
CA PHE A 58 11.34 7.97 22.36
C PHE A 58 10.83 7.81 23.80
N LEU A 59 10.04 6.78 24.10
CA LEU A 59 9.61 6.45 25.47
C LEU A 59 10.80 6.15 26.38
N PHE A 60 11.85 5.51 25.85
CA PHE A 60 13.10 5.28 26.58
C PHE A 60 14.05 6.50 26.58
N GLN A 61 13.58 7.68 26.18
CA GLN A 61 14.33 8.94 26.08
C GLN A 61 15.63 8.85 25.25
N TRP A 62 15.75 7.84 24.39
CA TRP A 62 17.01 7.57 23.69
C TRP A 62 17.19 8.56 22.52
N GLN A 63 16.14 8.78 21.72
CA GLN A 63 16.25 9.65 20.52
C GLN A 63 14.96 10.40 20.19
N ALA A 64 15.04 11.74 20.25
CA ALA A 64 14.01 12.64 19.70
C ALA A 64 14.19 12.85 18.19
N LYS A 65 13.84 11.83 17.39
CA LYS A 65 13.78 11.92 15.92
C LYS A 65 12.33 12.10 15.46
N LYS A 66 12.18 12.66 14.26
CA LYS A 66 10.87 12.86 13.62
C LYS A 66 10.31 11.53 13.14
N PHE A 67 9.00 11.37 13.30
CA PHE A 67 8.22 10.30 12.69
C PHE A 67 8.19 10.47 11.17
N LYS A 68 8.25 9.35 10.44
CA LYS A 68 8.14 9.33 8.99
C LYS A 68 6.67 9.42 8.59
N THR A 69 6.34 10.41 7.78
CA THR A 69 4.97 10.61 7.23
C THR A 69 4.98 10.79 5.71
N GLY A 70 6.14 10.57 5.08
CA GLY A 70 6.38 10.92 3.68
C GLY A 70 5.66 9.99 2.69
N ASN A 71 5.48 8.72 3.03
CA ASN A 71 4.75 7.79 2.17
C ASN A 71 3.24 8.05 2.25
N TRP A 72 2.72 8.32 3.44
CA TRP A 72 1.33 8.71 3.63
C TRP A 72 0.96 9.96 2.83
N LYS A 73 1.72 11.06 2.99
CA LYS A 73 1.49 12.33 2.27
C LYS A 73 1.39 12.18 0.76
N ARG A 74 2.19 11.27 0.18
CA ARG A 74 2.24 11.06 -1.27
C ARG A 74 1.11 10.19 -1.81
N ASN A 75 0.51 9.35 -0.97
CA ASN A 75 -0.41 8.31 -1.42
C ASN A 75 -1.83 8.44 -0.88
N ARG A 76 -2.08 9.22 0.19
CA ARG A 76 -3.39 9.30 0.85
C ARG A 76 -4.57 9.57 -0.10
N ASP A 77 -4.36 10.41 -1.11
CA ASP A 77 -5.42 10.80 -2.07
C ASP A 77 -5.67 9.74 -3.17
N LYS A 78 -4.81 8.72 -3.26
CA LYS A 78 -4.82 7.68 -4.30
C LYS A 78 -5.12 6.30 -3.75
N MET A 79 -5.67 6.22 -2.53
CA MET A 79 -5.93 4.99 -1.77
C MET A 79 -7.43 4.68 -1.68
N ASP A 80 -8.18 4.96 -2.74
CA ASP A 80 -9.59 4.61 -2.90
C ASP A 80 -9.86 3.10 -2.83
N TYR A 81 -8.84 2.29 -3.12
CA TYR A 81 -8.86 0.82 -3.05
C TYR A 81 -8.75 0.24 -1.63
N ILE A 82 -8.56 1.08 -0.61
CA ILE A 82 -8.59 0.68 0.80
C ILE A 82 -9.91 1.16 1.39
N ASP A 83 -10.51 0.32 2.24
CA ASP A 83 -11.76 0.65 2.91
C ASP A 83 -11.67 1.96 3.70
N HIS A 84 -12.78 2.69 3.73
CA HIS A 84 -12.87 4.00 4.36
C HIS A 84 -12.44 3.97 5.83
N GLY A 85 -12.82 2.93 6.60
CA GLY A 85 -12.45 2.79 8.00
C GLY A 85 -10.94 2.72 8.20
N LEU A 86 -10.25 1.91 7.39
CA LEU A 86 -8.79 1.80 7.45
C LEU A 86 -8.10 3.09 7.01
N ARG A 87 -8.62 3.82 6.01
CA ARG A 87 -8.08 5.14 5.64
C ARG A 87 -8.20 6.14 6.78
N THR A 88 -9.32 6.14 7.50
CA THR A 88 -9.54 7.02 8.65
C THR A 88 -8.59 6.68 9.80
N THR A 89 -8.38 5.39 10.09
CA THR A 89 -7.40 4.95 11.10
C THR A 89 -5.98 5.38 10.74
N LEU A 90 -5.58 5.21 9.47
CA LEU A 90 -4.29 5.68 8.98
C LEU A 90 -4.15 7.20 9.10
N ALA A 91 -5.18 7.94 8.67
CA ALA A 91 -5.19 9.40 8.77
C ALA A 91 -4.97 9.85 10.22
N GLY A 92 -5.72 9.30 11.16
CA GLY A 92 -5.57 9.62 12.58
C GLY A 92 -4.16 9.33 13.11
N ALA A 93 -3.58 8.17 12.78
CA ALA A 93 -2.21 7.84 13.20
C ALA A 93 -1.18 8.81 12.61
N TYR A 94 -1.31 9.17 11.34
CA TYR A 94 -0.38 10.07 10.67
C TYR A 94 -0.55 11.54 11.08
N ASP A 95 -1.76 11.98 11.39
CA ASP A 95 -2.03 13.33 11.88
C ASP A 95 -1.39 13.54 13.26
N ILE A 96 -1.53 12.56 14.17
CA ILE A 96 -0.85 12.58 15.47
C ILE A 96 0.68 12.56 15.28
N ALA A 97 1.21 11.75 14.36
CA ALA A 97 2.64 11.73 14.06
C ALA A 97 3.15 13.08 13.50
N GLU A 98 2.33 13.79 12.73
CA GLU A 98 2.65 15.14 12.24
C GLU A 98 2.62 16.20 13.34
N GLU A 99 1.67 16.10 14.28
CA GLU A 99 1.62 16.94 15.47
C GLU A 99 2.91 16.79 16.29
N PHE A 100 3.33 15.55 16.56
CA PHE A 100 4.60 15.30 17.25
C PHE A 100 5.82 15.83 16.51
N ASN A 101 5.82 15.74 15.18
CA ASN A 101 6.92 16.31 14.40
C ASN A 101 7.03 17.84 14.60
N LYS A 102 5.89 18.54 14.73
CA LYS A 102 5.86 19.98 15.03
C LYS A 102 6.35 20.26 16.45
N GLU A 103 5.94 19.47 17.43
CA GLU A 103 6.40 19.60 18.82
C GLU A 103 7.91 19.36 18.95
N ILE A 104 8.44 18.32 18.28
CA ILE A 104 9.88 18.03 18.24
C ILE A 104 10.64 19.20 17.58
N ASP A 105 10.11 19.78 16.51
CA ASP A 105 10.71 20.94 15.86
C ASP A 105 10.73 22.17 16.77
N ALA A 106 9.63 22.45 17.47
CA ALA A 106 9.56 23.52 18.44
C ALA A 106 10.56 23.30 19.59
N ALA A 107 10.58 22.10 20.16
CA ALA A 107 11.48 21.76 21.27
C ALA A 107 12.95 21.90 20.88
N LYS A 108 13.32 21.44 19.67
CA LYS A 108 14.67 21.61 19.10
C LYS A 108 15.02 23.07 18.87
N LYS A 109 14.08 23.86 18.33
CA LYS A 109 14.26 25.31 18.13
C LYS A 109 14.53 26.04 19.44
N HIS A 110 13.83 25.65 20.50
CA HIS A 110 13.97 26.24 21.83
C HIS A 110 15.04 25.57 22.71
N LYS A 111 15.81 24.60 22.18
CA LYS A 111 16.85 23.82 22.88
C LYS A 111 16.38 23.21 24.22
N SER A 112 15.09 22.92 24.35
CA SER A 112 14.52 22.47 25.62
C SER A 112 14.44 20.95 25.67
N ALA A 113 15.44 20.31 26.30
CA ALA A 113 15.41 18.88 26.60
C ALA A 113 14.24 18.50 27.52
N GLY A 114 13.86 19.40 28.44
CA GLY A 114 12.69 19.22 29.29
C GLY A 114 11.38 19.19 28.51
N TYR A 115 11.26 20.03 27.46
CA TYR A 115 10.07 20.04 26.59
C TYR A 115 9.98 18.77 25.72
N LEU A 116 11.12 18.17 25.34
CA LEU A 116 11.14 16.87 24.67
C LEU A 116 10.67 15.74 25.59
N ALA A 117 11.05 15.79 26.88
CA ALA A 117 10.66 14.78 27.87
C ALA A 117 9.17 14.85 28.24
N SER A 118 8.50 15.99 28.03
CA SER A 118 7.05 16.14 28.24
C SER A 118 6.20 15.67 27.06
N ILE A 119 6.79 15.31 25.92
CA ILE A 119 6.03 14.83 24.76
C ILE A 119 5.48 13.42 25.04
N GLN A 120 4.16 13.32 25.16
CA GLN A 120 3.42 12.08 25.42
C GLN A 120 3.20 11.27 24.14
N VAL A 121 4.26 10.64 23.63
CA VAL A 121 4.22 9.84 22.39
C VAL A 121 3.39 8.55 22.51
N ASP A 122 2.96 8.17 23.71
CA ASP A 122 2.17 6.99 24.02
C ASP A 122 0.81 6.99 23.31
N ARG A 123 0.21 8.17 23.06
CA ARG A 123 -1.03 8.29 22.27
C ARG A 123 -0.89 7.77 20.83
N LEU A 124 0.34 7.60 20.32
CA LEU A 124 0.60 7.08 18.97
C LEU A 124 0.58 5.54 18.93
N LYS A 125 0.67 4.89 20.09
CA LYS A 125 0.80 3.43 20.21
C LYS A 125 -0.38 2.69 19.61
N GLU A 126 -1.58 3.03 20.06
CA GLU A 126 -2.82 2.40 19.61
C GLU A 126 -3.14 2.74 18.14
N PRO A 127 -3.10 4.01 17.69
CA PRO A 127 -3.29 4.35 16.27
C PRO A 127 -2.33 3.63 15.32
N LEU A 128 -1.04 3.50 15.67
CA LEU A 128 -0.08 2.76 14.85
C LEU A 128 -0.33 1.25 14.87
N ALA A 129 -0.72 0.68 16.01
CA ALA A 129 -1.06 -0.73 16.11
C ALA A 129 -2.29 -1.07 15.25
N ASN A 130 -3.36 -0.28 15.35
CA ASN A 130 -4.57 -0.46 14.57
C ASN A 130 -4.30 -0.27 13.07
N SER A 131 -3.50 0.74 12.71
CA SER A 131 -3.07 0.97 11.33
C SER A 131 -2.24 -0.20 10.77
N LYS A 132 -1.32 -0.74 11.57
CA LYS A 132 -0.51 -1.90 11.19
C LYS A 132 -1.39 -3.11 10.93
N GLN A 133 -2.25 -3.45 11.88
CA GLN A 133 -3.15 -4.59 11.79
C GLN A 133 -4.02 -4.48 10.53
N GLY A 134 -4.68 -3.34 10.32
CA GLY A 134 -5.54 -3.17 9.15
C GLY A 134 -4.79 -3.27 7.82
N LEU A 135 -3.56 -2.76 7.73
CA LEU A 135 -2.74 -2.93 6.52
C LEU A 135 -2.29 -4.40 6.32
N GLU A 136 -1.99 -5.12 7.39
CA GLU A 136 -1.64 -6.54 7.34
C GLU A 136 -2.83 -7.40 6.90
N GLU A 137 -4.01 -7.16 7.45
CA GLU A 137 -5.27 -7.78 7.03
C GLU A 137 -5.58 -7.49 5.56
N TRP A 138 -5.47 -6.22 5.15
CA TRP A 138 -5.65 -5.84 3.74
C TRP A 138 -4.65 -6.58 2.84
N LEU A 139 -3.38 -6.71 3.24
CA LEU A 139 -2.39 -7.48 2.48
C LEU A 139 -2.74 -8.96 2.40
N GLN A 140 -3.24 -9.57 3.47
CA GLN A 140 -3.66 -10.97 3.47
C GLN A 140 -4.82 -11.19 2.49
N LEU A 141 -5.88 -10.38 2.57
CA LEU A 141 -7.04 -10.45 1.67
C LEU A 141 -6.68 -10.22 0.19
N ASN A 142 -5.58 -9.51 -0.07
CA ASN A 142 -5.11 -9.20 -1.42
C ASN A 142 -3.90 -10.05 -1.87
N LYS A 143 -3.42 -11.00 -1.05
CA LYS A 143 -2.36 -11.97 -1.44
C LYS A 143 -2.88 -13.06 -2.39
N ASP A 144 -4.15 -13.45 -2.23
CA ASP A 144 -4.74 -14.62 -2.90
C ASP A 144 -5.40 -14.29 -4.26
N ARG A 145 -5.33 -13.03 -4.71
CA ARG A 145 -5.64 -12.68 -6.11
C ARG A 145 -4.53 -13.08 -7.09
N LYS A 146 -3.65 -13.99 -6.69
CA LYS A 146 -2.68 -14.65 -7.56
C LYS A 146 -3.33 -15.89 -8.19
N GLU A 147 -3.72 -15.72 -9.45
CA GLU A 147 -3.87 -16.74 -10.51
C GLU A 147 -4.72 -18.00 -10.22
N PRO A 148 -5.72 -18.33 -11.06
CA PRO A 148 -6.00 -19.74 -11.30
C PRO A 148 -4.72 -20.35 -11.89
N VAL A 149 -4.12 -21.27 -11.14
CA VAL A 149 -3.12 -22.20 -11.65
C VAL A 149 -3.74 -22.85 -12.89
N LYS A 150 -3.10 -22.72 -14.04
CA LYS A 150 -3.42 -23.55 -15.20
C LYS A 150 -3.00 -24.97 -14.86
N GLU A 151 -3.85 -25.69 -14.14
CA GLU A 151 -3.84 -27.14 -14.14
C GLU A 151 -4.39 -27.59 -15.49
N GLY A 152 -3.59 -28.34 -16.24
CA GLY A 152 -4.04 -29.02 -17.45
C GLY A 152 -3.23 -28.73 -18.70
N SER A 153 -2.08 -29.40 -18.83
CA SER A 153 -1.74 -30.15 -20.05
C SER A 153 -0.59 -31.13 -19.78
N ASP A 154 -0.76 -31.99 -18.77
CA ASP A 154 -0.21 -33.35 -18.85
C ASP A 154 -1.37 -34.21 -19.35
N SER A 155 -1.47 -34.42 -20.66
CA SER A 155 -2.14 -35.55 -21.32
C SER A 155 -1.94 -35.49 -22.83
N ALA A 156 -1.47 -36.62 -23.39
CA ALA A 156 -1.40 -37.00 -24.80
C ALA A 156 -0.27 -36.34 -25.63
N SER A 157 0.60 -37.08 -26.32
CA SER A 157 0.80 -38.53 -26.50
C SER A 157 2.19 -38.75 -27.09
#